data_AF-U2P820-F1
#
_entry.id   AF-U2P820-F1
#
_cell.length_a   1.000
_cell.length_b   1.000
_cell.length_c   1.000
_cell.angle_alpha   90.00
_cell.angle_beta   90.00
_cell.angle_gamma   90.00
#
_symmetry.space_group_name_H-M   'P 1'
#
loop_
_entity.id
_entity.type
_entity.pdbx_description
1 polymer ?
#
loop_
_entity_poly.entity_id
_entity_poly.type
_entity_poly.pdbx_seq_one_letter_code
_entity_poly.pdbx_strand_id
1 'polypeptide(L)'
;MKKLLIVVTCVPLAFSLVACGESNSSETSGEVVTQEPEKVEKTYESVLSDYTLQIQNAVPNLINEFNTEADASDGSIESLAEISNNKVQDLAKICNDGVSEMAEIMYDKGDEYEVYEEWANQLQNVYMSEANKIQDAYMSRASAY
;
A
#
# COMPACT_ATOMS: atom_id res chain seq x y z
N MET A 1 11.83 -28.63 -24.50
CA MET A 1 11.20 -29.76 -25.23
C MET A 1 9.70 -29.59 -25.10
N LYS A 2 9.03 -29.20 -26.20
CA LYS A 2 7.57 -29.02 -26.25
C LYS A 2 6.89 -30.38 -26.18
N LYS A 3 5.87 -30.52 -25.34
CA LYS A 3 4.86 -31.58 -25.49
C LYS A 3 3.50 -30.90 -25.63
N LEU A 4 3.09 -30.77 -26.90
CA LEU A 4 1.72 -30.58 -27.32
C LEU A 4 0.97 -31.90 -27.14
N LEU A 5 -0.24 -31.85 -26.60
CA LEU A 5 -1.28 -32.84 -26.90
C LEU A 5 -2.64 -32.13 -26.85
N ILE A 6 -3.19 -31.99 -28.05
CA ILE A 6 -4.52 -31.48 -28.41
C ILE A 6 -5.55 -32.59 -28.19
N VAL A 7 -6.72 -32.28 -27.61
CA VAL A 7 -7.98 -32.94 -28.01
C VAL A 7 -9.12 -31.93 -27.96
N VAL A 8 -9.48 -31.42 -29.15
CA VAL A 8 -10.77 -30.79 -29.42
C VAL A 8 -11.82 -31.90 -29.47
N THR A 9 -12.86 -31.82 -28.65
CA THR A 9 -14.13 -32.53 -28.88
C THR A 9 -15.29 -31.55 -28.72
N CYS A 10 -16.09 -31.46 -29.78
CA CYS A 10 -17.23 -30.57 -29.94
C CYS A 10 -18.48 -31.45 -30.02
N VAL A 11 -19.42 -31.33 -29.07
CA VAL A 11 -20.86 -31.66 -29.24
C VAL A 11 -21.67 -31.01 -28.07
N PRO A 12 -23.02 -30.90 -28.13
CA PRO A 12 -23.73 -29.65 -28.40
C PRO A 12 -24.59 -29.14 -27.22
N LEU A 13 -25.16 -27.93 -27.42
CA LEU A 13 -26.23 -27.32 -26.61
C LEU A 13 -27.41 -28.26 -26.34
N ALA A 14 -27.90 -28.27 -25.09
CA ALA A 14 -29.27 -28.66 -24.75
C ALA A 14 -29.87 -27.68 -23.73
N PHE A 15 -30.83 -26.88 -24.17
CA PHE A 15 -31.79 -26.17 -23.32
C PHE A 15 -32.84 -27.17 -22.84
N SER A 16 -33.18 -27.16 -21.55
CA SER A 16 -34.54 -27.50 -21.11
C SER A 16 -34.90 -26.78 -19.80
N LEU A 17 -36.11 -26.22 -19.80
CA LEU A 17 -36.75 -25.48 -18.71
C LEU A 17 -37.57 -26.45 -17.83
N VAL A 18 -37.56 -26.15 -16.52
CA VAL A 18 -38.63 -26.35 -15.50
C VAL A 18 -39.14 -27.77 -15.25
N ALA A 19 -39.03 -28.23 -13.99
CA ALA A 19 -40.16 -28.69 -13.16
C ALA A 19 -39.68 -29.07 -11.73
N CYS A 20 -40.45 -28.67 -10.72
CA CYS A 20 -40.25 -29.01 -9.30
C CYS A 20 -40.60 -30.48 -8.98
N GLY A 21 -39.89 -31.09 -8.04
CA GLY A 21 -40.43 -32.17 -7.21
C GLY A 21 -39.45 -33.29 -6.84
N GLU A 22 -39.38 -33.55 -5.53
CA GLU A 22 -39.05 -34.84 -4.88
C GLU A 22 -37.58 -35.19 -4.58
N SER A 23 -37.36 -35.50 -3.30
CA SER A 23 -36.12 -35.79 -2.59
C SER A 23 -35.34 -37.01 -3.13
N ASN A 24 -34.01 -36.89 -3.27
CA ASN A 24 -33.06 -37.92 -2.84
C ASN A 24 -31.61 -37.39 -2.81
N SER A 25 -30.86 -37.78 -1.78
CA SER A 25 -29.41 -37.54 -1.64
C SER A 25 -28.62 -38.11 -2.81
N SER A 26 -27.70 -37.32 -3.36
CA SER A 26 -26.43 -37.84 -3.87
C SER A 26 -25.42 -36.71 -3.98
N GLU A 27 -24.28 -36.91 -3.33
CA GLU A 27 -23.11 -36.04 -3.35
C GLU A 27 -22.64 -35.83 -4.80
N THR A 28 -22.52 -34.58 -5.23
CA THR A 28 -21.62 -34.19 -6.30
C THR A 28 -20.82 -33.01 -5.79
N SER A 29 -19.59 -33.30 -5.38
CA SER A 29 -18.61 -32.28 -5.01
C SER A 29 -18.24 -31.54 -6.29
N GLY A 30 -18.88 -30.39 -6.50
CA GLY A 30 -18.51 -29.47 -7.55
C GLY A 30 -17.13 -28.92 -7.25
N GLU A 31 -16.15 -29.29 -8.07
CA GLU A 31 -14.86 -28.63 -8.10
C GLU A 31 -15.08 -27.19 -8.59
N VAL A 32 -15.25 -26.27 -7.64
CA VAL A 32 -15.17 -24.84 -7.89
C VAL A 32 -13.70 -24.56 -8.17
N VAL A 33 -13.31 -24.56 -9.44
CA VAL A 33 -12.06 -23.96 -9.89
C VAL A 33 -12.20 -22.46 -9.63
N THR A 34 -11.81 -22.09 -8.41
CA THR A 34 -11.61 -20.69 -8.02
C THR A 34 -10.42 -20.24 -8.83
N GLN A 35 -10.67 -19.48 -9.89
CA GLN A 35 -9.60 -18.74 -10.57
C GLN A 35 -9.12 -17.70 -9.57
N GLU A 36 -8.02 -18.03 -8.91
CA GLU A 36 -7.30 -17.10 -8.05
C GLU A 36 -6.95 -15.87 -8.90
N PRO A 37 -7.30 -14.65 -8.46
CA PRO A 37 -6.97 -13.46 -9.22
C PRO A 37 -5.45 -13.41 -9.40
N GLU A 38 -4.96 -13.18 -10.63
CA GLU A 38 -3.53 -13.01 -10.90
C GLU A 38 -2.98 -11.94 -9.94
N LYS A 39 -2.11 -12.37 -9.00
CA LYS A 39 -1.36 -11.47 -8.13
C LYS A 39 -0.47 -10.64 -9.05
N VAL A 40 -0.80 -9.37 -9.25
CA VAL A 40 0.12 -8.42 -9.89
C VAL A 40 1.39 -8.41 -9.05
N GLU A 41 2.49 -8.90 -9.61
CA GLU A 41 3.75 -9.03 -8.90
C GLU A 41 4.30 -7.63 -8.60
N LYS A 42 4.36 -7.25 -7.32
CA LYS A 42 5.01 -6.01 -6.88
C LYS A 42 6.53 -6.15 -6.96
N THR A 43 7.20 -5.09 -7.42
CA THR A 43 8.66 -4.95 -7.43
C THR A 43 9.10 -3.84 -6.50
N TYR A 44 10.35 -3.86 -6.00
CA TYR A 44 10.87 -2.78 -5.16
C TYR A 44 10.75 -1.40 -5.82
N GLU A 45 11.02 -1.33 -7.13
CA GLU A 45 10.88 -0.09 -7.91
C GLU A 45 9.45 0.43 -7.91
N SER A 46 8.46 -0.45 -8.13
CA SER A 46 7.05 -0.03 -8.11
C SER A 46 6.63 0.46 -6.72
N VAL A 47 7.05 -0.22 -5.65
CA VAL A 47 6.76 0.18 -4.27
C VAL A 47 7.45 1.51 -3.95
N LEU A 48 8.72 1.69 -4.31
CA LEU A 48 9.44 2.94 -4.11
C LEU A 48 8.74 4.10 -4.81
N SER A 49 8.37 3.93 -6.08
CA SER A 49 7.66 4.95 -6.86
C SER A 49 6.32 5.32 -6.23
N ASP A 50 5.50 4.33 -5.91
CA ASP A 50 4.16 4.52 -5.38
C ASP A 50 4.19 5.23 -4.03
N TYR A 51 5.04 4.77 -3.10
CA TYR A 51 5.14 5.38 -1.78
C TYR A 51 5.88 6.72 -1.79
N THR A 52 6.82 6.95 -2.72
CA THR A 52 7.39 8.29 -2.94
C THR A 52 6.29 9.29 -3.28
N LEU A 53 5.39 8.94 -4.20
CA LEU A 53 4.28 9.79 -4.61
C LEU A 53 3.29 10.02 -3.45
N GLN A 54 2.99 8.97 -2.68
CA GLN A 54 2.11 9.10 -1.50
C GLN A 54 2.70 10.04 -0.45
N ILE A 55 3.99 9.90 -0.11
CA ILE A 55 4.68 10.81 0.83
C ILE A 55 4.61 12.24 0.31
N GLN A 56 5.01 12.48 -0.94
CA GLN A 56 5.02 13.83 -1.53
C GLN A 56 3.63 14.46 -1.59
N ASN A 57 2.59 13.69 -1.90
CA ASN A 57 1.22 14.19 -1.94
C ASN A 57 0.61 14.42 -0.56
N ALA A 58 1.06 13.69 0.47
CA ALA A 58 0.60 13.88 1.83
C ALA A 58 1.12 15.18 2.46
N VAL A 59 2.37 15.57 2.15
CA VAL A 59 3.02 16.72 2.81
C VAL A 59 2.22 18.03 2.72
N PRO A 60 1.73 18.49 1.57
CA PRO A 60 0.96 19.73 1.50
C PRO A 60 -0.29 19.71 2.40
N ASN A 61 -0.97 18.57 2.47
CA ASN A 61 -2.15 18.40 3.32
C ASN A 61 -1.77 18.40 4.81
N LEU A 62 -0.71 17.69 5.18
CA LEU A 62 -0.20 17.65 6.56
C LEU A 62 0.28 19.02 7.04
N ILE A 63 0.91 19.83 6.18
CA ILE A 63 1.27 21.23 6.49
C ILE A 63 0.02 22.08 6.67
N ASN A 64 -1.01 21.91 5.84
CA ASN A 64 -2.27 22.62 5.99
C ASN A 64 -2.99 22.25 7.30
N GLU A 65 -3.02 20.96 7.64
CA GLU A 65 -3.55 20.49 8.93
C GLU A 65 -2.75 21.04 10.11
N PHE A 66 -1.41 20.99 10.05
CA PHE A 66 -0.54 21.61 11.05
C PHE A 66 -0.95 23.07 11.28
N ASN A 67 -1.03 23.88 10.22
CA ASN A 67 -1.38 25.30 10.36
C ASN A 67 -2.78 25.49 10.96
N THR A 68 -3.75 24.69 10.53
CA THR A 68 -5.14 24.75 11.02
C THR A 68 -5.23 24.42 12.52
N GLU A 69 -4.60 23.33 12.95
CA GLU A 69 -4.57 22.92 14.36
C GLU A 69 -3.78 23.92 15.19
N ALA A 70 -2.70 24.45 14.64
CA ALA A 70 -1.88 25.44 15.29
C ALA A 70 -2.62 26.79 15.46
N ASP A 71 -3.50 27.19 14.53
CA ASP A 71 -4.40 28.35 14.68
C ASP A 71 -5.42 28.16 15.81
N ALA A 72 -5.82 26.91 16.08
CA ALA A 72 -6.76 26.55 17.14
C ALA A 72 -6.09 26.29 18.51
N SER A 73 -4.76 26.22 18.55
CA SER A 73 -3.97 25.96 19.77
C SER A 73 -3.75 27.21 20.63
N ASP A 74 -3.10 27.04 21.80
CA ASP A 74 -2.67 28.17 22.63
C ASP A 74 -1.45 28.93 22.07
N GLY A 75 -0.87 28.43 20.98
CA GLY A 75 0.27 29.02 20.30
C GLY A 75 1.61 28.81 21.01
N SER A 76 1.65 28.10 22.14
CA SER A 76 2.90 27.83 22.84
C SER A 76 3.85 26.98 21.97
N ILE A 77 5.17 27.20 22.12
CA ILE A 77 6.19 26.41 21.40
C ILE A 77 5.99 24.91 21.62
N GLU A 78 5.59 24.52 22.83
CA GLU A 78 5.30 23.12 23.16
C GLU A 78 4.11 22.58 22.36
N SER A 79 2.99 23.32 22.32
CA SER A 79 1.82 22.89 21.54
C SER A 79 2.13 22.81 20.04
N LEU A 80 2.89 23.77 19.51
CA LEU A 80 3.32 23.74 18.11
C LEU A 80 4.22 22.54 17.80
N ALA A 81 5.13 22.20 18.72
CA ALA A 81 6.02 21.04 18.56
C ALA A 81 5.23 19.73 18.60
N GLU A 82 4.26 19.60 19.52
CA GLU A 82 3.38 18.43 19.60
C GLU A 82 2.61 18.21 18.28
N ILE A 83 1.98 19.27 17.75
CA ILE A 83 1.24 19.20 16.48
C ILE A 83 2.18 18.80 15.34
N SER A 84 3.36 19.44 15.23
CA SER A 84 4.36 19.11 14.21
C SER A 84 4.79 17.64 14.28
N ASN A 85 5.10 17.15 15.47
CA ASN A 85 5.51 15.76 15.69
C ASN A 85 4.41 14.77 15.27
N ASN A 86 3.14 15.08 15.55
CA ASN A 86 2.02 14.24 15.11
C ASN A 86 1.96 14.17 13.58
N LYS A 87 2.16 15.28 12.88
CA LYS A 87 2.17 15.29 11.39
C LYS A 87 3.37 14.54 10.80
N VAL A 88 4.54 14.65 11.43
CA VAL A 88 5.71 13.84 11.05
C VAL A 88 5.43 12.35 11.28
N GLN A 89 4.76 11.97 12.37
CA GLN A 89 4.36 10.58 12.61
C GLN A 89 3.36 10.06 11.57
N ASP A 90 2.41 10.87 11.13
CA ASP A 90 1.47 10.48 10.08
C ASP A 90 2.19 10.25 8.73
N LEU A 91 3.17 11.09 8.39
CA LEU A 91 4.03 10.85 7.22
C LEU A 91 4.89 9.58 7.37
N ALA A 92 5.38 9.31 8.59
CA ALA A 92 6.20 8.14 8.88
C ALA A 92 5.44 6.82 8.69
N LYS A 93 4.13 6.80 8.98
CA LYS A 93 3.28 5.62 8.71
C LYS A 93 3.32 5.23 7.24
N ILE A 94 3.18 6.20 6.33
CA ILE A 94 3.25 5.96 4.88
C ILE A 94 4.61 5.36 4.50
N CYS A 95 5.71 5.90 5.02
CA CYS A 95 7.04 5.35 4.77
C CYS A 95 7.19 3.91 5.29
N ASN A 96 6.72 3.65 6.51
CA ASN A 96 6.80 2.32 7.14
C ASN A 96 5.97 1.27 6.41
N ASP A 97 4.81 1.64 5.88
CA ASP A 97 3.98 0.76 5.06
C ASP A 97 4.73 0.36 3.78
N GLY A 98 5.35 1.33 3.09
CA GLY A 98 6.16 1.05 1.90
C GLY A 98 7.39 0.20 2.20
N VAL A 99 8.10 0.45 3.31
CA VAL A 99 9.22 -0.40 3.74
C VAL A 99 8.74 -1.82 4.08
N SER A 100 7.57 -1.97 4.68
CA SER A 100 6.98 -3.28 4.98
C SER A 100 6.68 -4.06 3.70
N GLU A 101 6.10 -3.40 2.68
CA GLU A 101 5.89 -4.03 1.37
C GLU A 101 7.20 -4.44 0.68
N MET A 102 8.27 -3.65 0.83
CA MET A 102 9.60 -4.04 0.33
C MET A 102 10.14 -5.26 1.08
N ALA A 103 9.93 -5.35 2.39
CA ALA A 103 10.33 -6.52 3.16
C ALA A 103 9.57 -7.78 2.71
N GLU A 104 8.27 -7.67 2.43
CA GLU A 104 7.48 -8.78 1.86
C GLU A 104 8.05 -9.26 0.52
N ILE A 105 8.47 -8.34 -0.36
CA ILE A 105 9.11 -8.70 -1.64
C ILE A 105 10.40 -9.50 -1.41
N MET A 106 11.25 -9.06 -0.45
CA MET A 106 12.48 -9.76 -0.09
C MET A 106 12.21 -11.20 0.36
N TYR A 107 11.23 -11.38 1.25
CA TYR A 107 10.84 -12.69 1.74
C TYR A 107 10.26 -13.58 0.64
N ASP A 108 9.38 -13.04 -0.21
CA ASP A 108 8.74 -13.77 -1.31
C ASP A 108 9.76 -14.22 -2.38
N LYS A 109 10.78 -13.40 -2.66
CA LYS A 109 11.81 -13.67 -3.68
C LYS A 109 13.01 -14.44 -3.13
N GLY A 110 13.22 -14.42 -1.82
CA GLY A 110 14.41 -14.96 -1.18
C GLY A 110 15.66 -14.14 -1.48
N ASP A 111 15.49 -12.83 -1.67
CA ASP A 111 16.60 -11.91 -1.94
C ASP A 111 17.50 -11.73 -0.70
N GLU A 112 18.75 -11.34 -0.93
CA GLU A 112 19.65 -10.94 0.16
C GLU A 112 19.12 -9.68 0.86
N TYR A 113 19.37 -9.58 2.16
CA TYR A 113 18.89 -8.46 2.99
C TYR A 113 19.40 -7.10 2.47
N GLU A 114 20.64 -7.07 1.98
CA GLU A 114 21.30 -5.89 1.43
C GLU A 114 20.53 -5.29 0.23
N VAL A 115 19.88 -6.14 -0.57
CA VAL A 115 19.05 -5.67 -1.70
C VAL A 115 17.85 -4.91 -1.17
N TYR A 116 17.10 -5.51 -0.23
CA TYR A 116 15.97 -4.85 0.42
C TYR A 116 16.39 -3.56 1.12
N GLU A 117 17.50 -3.59 1.87
CA GLU A 117 17.99 -2.46 2.64
C GLU A 117 18.32 -1.26 1.74
N GLU A 118 18.92 -1.49 0.57
CA GLU A 118 19.19 -0.43 -0.41
C GLU A 118 17.89 0.26 -0.88
N TRP A 119 16.84 -0.50 -1.18
CA TRP A 119 15.54 0.06 -1.60
C TRP A 119 14.80 0.76 -0.45
N ALA A 120 14.77 0.16 0.74
CA ALA A 120 14.15 0.74 1.92
C ALA A 120 14.80 2.07 2.31
N ASN A 121 16.14 2.15 2.23
CA ASN A 121 16.88 3.38 2.50
C ASN A 121 16.53 4.51 1.50
N GLN A 122 16.26 4.19 0.23
CA GLN A 122 15.81 5.20 -0.73
C GLN A 122 14.45 5.80 -0.32
N LEU A 123 13.49 4.97 0.06
CA LEU A 123 12.19 5.46 0.54
C LEU A 123 12.34 6.26 1.85
N GLN A 124 13.22 5.80 2.75
CA GLN A 124 13.51 6.50 4.00
C GLN A 124 14.12 7.89 3.75
N ASN A 125 14.98 8.03 2.74
CA ASN A 125 15.54 9.32 2.31
C ASN A 125 14.47 10.29 1.79
N VAL A 126 13.51 9.78 1.01
CA VAL A 126 12.36 10.57 0.54
C VAL A 126 11.57 11.07 1.76
N TYR A 127 11.22 10.17 2.69
CA TYR A 127 10.55 10.56 3.94
C TYR A 127 11.32 11.65 4.69
N MET A 128 12.64 11.51 4.89
CA MET A 128 13.43 12.49 5.65
C MET A 128 13.42 13.86 4.97
N SER A 129 13.59 13.90 3.65
CA SER A 129 13.51 15.13 2.86
C SER A 129 12.14 15.81 2.98
N GLU A 130 11.07 15.02 2.89
CA GLU A 130 9.70 15.50 2.91
C GLU A 130 9.22 15.91 4.33
N ALA A 131 9.62 15.16 5.36
CA ALA A 131 9.35 15.49 6.77
C ALA A 131 10.00 16.82 7.20
N ASN A 132 11.17 17.15 6.67
CA ASN A 132 11.81 18.45 6.93
C ASN A 132 10.92 19.64 6.52
N LYS A 133 10.07 19.49 5.49
CA LYS A 133 9.16 20.58 5.09
C LYS A 133 8.08 20.85 6.15
N ILE A 134 7.63 19.82 6.87
CA ILE A 134 6.73 19.96 8.01
C ILE A 134 7.46 20.66 9.16
N GLN A 135 8.70 20.24 9.43
CA GLN A 135 9.54 20.88 10.44
C GLN A 135 9.81 22.37 10.12
N ASP A 136 10.04 22.71 8.86
CA ASP A 136 10.21 24.09 8.40
C ASP A 136 8.95 24.94 8.65
N ALA A 137 7.75 24.38 8.41
CA ALA A 137 6.49 25.05 8.72
C ALA A 137 6.36 25.34 10.22
N TYR A 138 6.72 24.39 11.07
CA TYR A 138 6.80 24.59 12.51
C TYR A 138 7.79 25.70 12.87
N MET A 139 9.02 25.66 12.36
CA MET A 139 10.06 26.66 12.68
C MET A 139 9.64 28.06 12.21
N SER A 140 8.99 28.17 11.05
CA SER A 140 8.43 29.43 10.55
C SER A 140 7.38 30.02 11.50
N ARG A 141 6.58 29.17 12.15
CA ARG A 141 5.54 29.63 13.08
C ARG A 141 6.10 29.93 14.46
N ALA A 142 6.99 29.09 14.96
CA ALA A 142 7.62 29.25 16.27
C ALA A 142 8.52 30.50 16.33
N SER A 143 9.13 30.90 15.23
CA SER A 143 9.96 32.11 15.14
C SER A 143 9.17 33.42 15.01
N ALA A 144 7.85 33.36 14.87
CA ALA A 144 6.98 34.53 14.85
C ALA A 144 6.58 35.03 16.26
N TYR A 145 6.98 34.31 17.31
CA TYR A 145 6.83 34.68 18.72
C TYR A 145 8.04 35.47 19.24
#